data_AF-A0ABD0UJZ5-F1
#
_entry.id   AF-A0ABD0UJZ5-F1
#
_cell.length_a   1.000
_cell.length_b   1.000
_cell.length_c   1.000
_cell.angle_alpha   90.00
_cell.angle_beta   90.00
_cell.angle_gamma   90.00
#
_symmetry.space_group_name_H-M   'P 1'
#
loop_
_entity.id
_entity.type
_entity.pdbx_description
1 polymer ?
#
loop_
_entity_poly.entity_id
_entity_poly.type
_entity_poly.pdbx_seq_one_letter_code
_entity_poly.pdbx_strand_id
1 'polypeptide(L)'
;MARKHSISLLLILPIISIAADAAAGPATVCSFLGASYVSYDYCMAVLSSDSRSSTADPHGLALITDDLALANATAVHSTIEVLLNNSSDPFIHTCLSHCRKIYEGAISDVRKAANATARRNYAAAEELFDGVLDAPADCEATFVAGPVASSPIVKEDNEFSEIACLGRAINNYLK
;
A
#
# COMPACT_ATOMS: atom_id res chain seq x y z
N MET A 1 46.86 -68.13 -3.44
CA MET A 1 47.01 -66.67 -3.33
C MET A 1 45.62 -66.06 -3.36
N ALA A 2 45.01 -65.77 -2.19
CA ALA A 2 43.63 -65.32 -2.08
C ALA A 2 43.59 -63.80 -1.84
N ARG A 3 42.97 -63.04 -2.75
CA ARG A 3 42.82 -61.59 -2.64
C ARG A 3 41.46 -61.30 -2.00
N LYS A 4 41.46 -60.88 -0.74
CA LYS A 4 40.27 -60.49 0.03
C LYS A 4 39.88 -59.07 -0.42
N HIS A 5 38.82 -58.92 -1.20
CA HIS A 5 38.26 -57.61 -1.54
C HIS A 5 37.18 -57.24 -0.51
N SER A 6 37.53 -56.33 0.40
CA SER A 6 36.58 -55.70 1.33
C SER A 6 35.77 -54.66 0.56
N ILE A 7 34.51 -54.97 0.25
CA ILE A 7 33.56 -54.01 -0.32
C ILE A 7 32.96 -53.22 0.86
N SER A 8 33.45 -52.00 1.06
CA SER A 8 32.85 -51.06 2.01
C SER A 8 31.60 -50.46 1.38
N LEU A 9 30.43 -50.86 1.86
CA LEU A 9 29.13 -50.38 1.38
C LEU A 9 28.86 -49.00 2.00
N LEU A 10 29.24 -47.93 1.28
CA LEU A 10 28.91 -46.55 1.65
C LEU A 10 27.41 -46.30 1.39
N LEU A 11 26.63 -46.21 2.46
CA LEU A 11 25.23 -45.78 2.43
C LEU A 11 25.17 -44.28 2.10
N ILE A 12 24.94 -43.96 0.82
CA ILE A 12 24.65 -42.60 0.35
C ILE A 12 23.20 -42.26 0.72
N LEU A 13 23.02 -41.55 1.84
CA LEU A 13 21.74 -40.93 2.20
C LEU A 13 21.42 -39.84 1.16
N PRO A 14 20.23 -39.85 0.53
CA PRO A 14 19.86 -38.78 -0.39
C PRO A 14 19.68 -37.50 0.42
N ILE A 15 20.48 -36.49 0.10
CA ILE A 15 20.28 -35.13 0.61
C ILE A 15 19.01 -34.63 -0.09
N ILE A 16 17.89 -34.63 0.64
CA ILE A 16 16.66 -33.98 0.17
C ILE A 16 16.96 -32.48 0.21
N SER A 17 17.33 -31.91 -0.94
CA SER A 17 17.41 -30.46 -1.10
C SER A 17 16.00 -29.89 -0.99
N ILE A 18 15.67 -29.35 0.18
CA ILE A 18 14.48 -28.53 0.35
C ILE A 18 14.76 -27.25 -0.43
N ALA A 19 14.21 -27.12 -1.64
CA ALA A 19 14.13 -25.83 -2.30
C ALA A 19 13.24 -24.96 -1.41
N ALA A 20 13.81 -23.95 -0.77
CA ALA A 20 13.01 -22.91 -0.16
C ALA A 20 12.30 -22.19 -1.32
N ASP A 21 10.99 -22.34 -1.42
CA ASP A 21 10.19 -21.46 -2.27
C ASP A 21 10.47 -20.04 -1.79
N ALA A 22 11.22 -19.27 -2.57
CA ALA A 22 11.43 -17.87 -2.29
C ALA A 22 10.04 -17.23 -2.33
N ALA A 23 9.56 -16.76 -1.18
CA ALA A 23 8.33 -15.99 -1.14
C ALA A 23 8.43 -14.84 -2.16
N ALA A 24 7.37 -14.62 -2.95
CA ALA A 24 7.36 -13.60 -3.98
C ALA A 24 7.65 -12.23 -3.34
N GLY A 25 8.83 -11.69 -3.60
CA GLY A 25 9.26 -10.39 -3.05
C GLY A 25 8.67 -9.20 -3.82
N PRO A 26 9.07 -7.97 -3.47
CA PRO A 26 8.55 -6.73 -4.06
C PRO A 26 8.58 -6.72 -5.59
N ALA A 27 9.71 -7.11 -6.20
CA ALA A 27 9.86 -7.11 -7.65
C ALA A 27 8.87 -8.05 -8.36
N THR A 28 8.61 -9.23 -7.77
CA THR A 28 7.65 -10.18 -8.31
C THR A 28 6.23 -9.65 -8.22
N VAL A 29 5.85 -9.08 -7.06
CA VAL A 29 4.53 -8.47 -6.87
C VAL A 29 4.36 -7.28 -7.83
N CYS A 30 5.28 -6.33 -7.85
CA CYS A 30 5.21 -5.16 -8.73
C CYS A 30 5.19 -5.52 -10.22
N SER A 31 5.92 -6.57 -10.63
CA SER A 31 5.86 -7.06 -12.01
C SER A 31 4.52 -7.69 -12.36
N PHE A 32 3.83 -8.31 -11.40
CA PHE A 32 2.52 -8.91 -11.63
C PHE A 32 1.42 -7.86 -11.76
N LEU A 33 1.43 -6.83 -10.91
CA LEU A 33 0.40 -5.78 -10.92
C LEU A 33 0.29 -5.10 -12.28
N GLY A 34 1.43 -4.89 -12.96
CA GLY A 34 1.50 -4.22 -14.26
C GLY A 34 0.92 -2.80 -14.23
N ALA A 35 0.84 -2.14 -15.39
CA ALA A 35 0.30 -0.78 -15.49
C ALA A 35 -1.22 -0.67 -15.27
N SER A 36 -1.91 -1.78 -14.97
CA SER A 36 -3.36 -1.80 -14.75
C SER A 36 -3.80 -1.12 -13.46
N TYR A 37 -2.87 -0.94 -12.50
CA TYR A 37 -3.17 -0.31 -11.22
C TYR A 37 -2.13 0.73 -10.82
N VAL A 38 -0.83 0.39 -10.90
CA VAL A 38 0.30 1.25 -10.53
C VAL A 38 1.51 0.89 -11.39
N SER A 39 2.35 1.87 -11.76
CA SER A 39 3.55 1.55 -12.53
C SER A 39 4.52 0.70 -11.70
N TYR A 40 5.32 -0.13 -12.37
CA TYR A 40 6.36 -0.92 -11.72
C TYR A 40 7.31 -0.04 -10.90
N ASP A 41 7.75 1.08 -11.48
CA ASP A 41 8.69 2.01 -10.84
C ASP A 41 8.06 2.65 -9.59
N TYR A 42 6.79 3.05 -9.65
CA TYR A 42 6.09 3.59 -8.49
C TYR A 42 5.92 2.54 -7.39
N CYS A 43 5.44 1.34 -7.74
CA CYS A 43 5.30 0.23 -6.81
C CYS A 43 6.63 -0.07 -6.09
N MET A 44 7.72 -0.15 -6.85
CA MET A 44 9.05 -0.38 -6.30
C MET A 44 9.51 0.78 -5.42
N ALA A 45 9.26 2.04 -5.82
CA ALA A 45 9.63 3.22 -5.02
C ALA A 45 8.91 3.24 -3.67
N VAL A 46 7.59 3.00 -3.66
CA VAL A 46 6.80 2.95 -2.42
C VAL A 46 7.26 1.81 -1.52
N LEU A 47 7.36 0.58 -2.03
CA LEU A 47 7.77 -0.56 -1.21
C LEU A 47 9.20 -0.41 -0.69
N SER A 48 10.12 0.13 -1.49
CA SER A 48 11.51 0.33 -1.08
C SER A 48 11.70 1.48 -0.07
N SER A 49 10.68 2.33 0.13
CA SER A 49 10.69 3.36 1.16
C SER A 49 10.65 2.77 2.58
N ASP A 50 10.18 1.53 2.72
CA ASP A 50 10.17 0.79 3.98
C ASP A 50 11.13 -0.41 3.93
N SER A 51 12.13 -0.39 4.80
CA SER A 51 13.14 -1.45 4.90
C SER A 51 12.57 -2.86 5.15
N ARG A 52 11.37 -2.96 5.75
CA ARG A 52 10.67 -4.23 6.01
C ARG A 52 10.33 -4.98 4.72
N SER A 53 10.17 -4.27 3.59
CA SER A 53 9.77 -4.85 2.31
C SER A 53 10.81 -5.79 1.72
N SER A 54 12.09 -5.62 2.06
CA SER A 54 13.19 -6.39 1.47
C SER A 54 13.11 -7.90 1.74
N THR A 55 12.46 -8.29 2.83
CA THR A 55 12.29 -9.70 3.26
C THR A 55 10.83 -10.11 3.42
N ALA A 56 9.88 -9.23 3.07
CA ALA A 56 8.47 -9.49 3.22
C ALA A 56 7.96 -10.43 2.12
N ASP A 57 7.08 -11.36 2.51
CA ASP A 57 6.23 -12.09 1.57
C ASP A 57 5.10 -11.16 1.06
N PRO A 58 4.29 -11.57 0.07
CA PRO A 58 3.21 -10.73 -0.44
C PRO A 58 2.22 -10.22 0.61
N HIS A 59 1.95 -11.04 1.63
CA HIS A 59 1.09 -10.65 2.75
C HIS A 59 1.75 -9.55 3.60
N GLY A 60 3.04 -9.68 3.91
CA GLY A 60 3.82 -8.66 4.58
C GLY A 60 3.90 -7.37 3.77
N LEU A 61 4.03 -7.46 2.44
CA LEU A 61 4.00 -6.28 1.55
C LEU A 61 2.65 -5.57 1.60
N ALA A 62 1.53 -6.30 1.64
CA ALA A 62 0.21 -5.70 1.82
C ALA A 62 0.11 -4.93 3.15
N LEU A 63 0.55 -5.54 4.26
CA LEU A 63 0.55 -4.87 5.57
C LEU A 63 1.44 -3.61 5.59
N ILE A 64 2.60 -3.67 4.94
CA ILE A 64 3.49 -2.50 4.82
C ILE A 64 2.83 -1.40 3.99
N THR A 65 2.20 -1.74 2.87
CA THR A 65 1.46 -0.76 2.06
C THR A 65 0.29 -0.15 2.83
N ASP A 66 -0.43 -0.93 3.62
CA ASP A 66 -1.52 -0.43 4.46
C ASP A 66 -1.01 0.56 5.53
N ASP A 67 0.13 0.26 6.16
CA ASP A 67 0.80 1.17 7.11
C ASP A 67 1.21 2.48 6.42
N LEU A 68 1.80 2.39 5.23
CA LEU A 68 2.23 3.58 4.48
C LEU A 68 1.02 4.42 4.02
N ALA A 69 -0.05 3.79 3.57
CA ALA A 69 -1.30 4.48 3.20
C ALA A 69 -1.92 5.19 4.41
N LEU A 70 -1.93 4.53 5.59
CA LEU A 70 -2.43 5.14 6.82
C LEU A 70 -1.57 6.34 7.25
N ALA A 71 -0.25 6.21 7.16
CA ALA A 71 0.68 7.29 7.46
C ALA A 71 0.48 8.48 6.51
N ASN A 72 0.32 8.22 5.21
CA ASN A 72 0.10 9.26 4.21
C ASN A 72 -1.27 9.96 4.42
N ALA A 73 -2.37 9.21 4.60
CA ALA A 73 -3.69 9.79 4.91
C ALA A 73 -3.66 10.69 6.16
N THR A 74 -2.93 10.25 7.19
CA THR A 74 -2.73 11.02 8.43
C THR A 74 -1.92 12.30 8.18
N ALA A 75 -0.91 12.23 7.30
CA ALA A 75 -0.12 13.39 6.91
C ALA A 75 -0.97 14.41 6.13
N VAL A 76 -1.79 13.97 5.17
CA VAL A 76 -2.71 14.87 4.45
C VAL A 76 -3.68 15.54 5.40
N HIS A 77 -4.29 14.78 6.32
CA HIS A 77 -5.16 15.34 7.36
C HIS A 77 -4.43 16.40 8.20
N SER A 78 -3.17 16.15 8.58
CA SER A 78 -2.36 17.13 9.31
C SER A 78 -2.08 18.38 8.48
N THR A 79 -1.80 18.25 7.18
CA THR A 79 -1.63 19.39 6.27
C THR A 79 -2.90 20.22 6.20
N ILE A 80 -4.07 19.59 6.10
CA ILE A 80 -5.37 20.27 6.11
C ILE A 80 -5.57 21.08 7.40
N GLU A 81 -5.27 20.51 8.57
CA GLU A 81 -5.35 21.19 9.87
C GLU A 81 -4.42 22.42 9.95
N VAL A 82 -3.19 22.30 9.42
CA VAL A 82 -2.27 23.46 9.34
C VAL A 82 -2.82 24.54 8.42
N LEU A 83 -3.38 24.17 7.26
CA LEU A 83 -3.96 25.12 6.32
C LEU A 83 -5.21 25.81 6.88
N LEU A 84 -6.06 25.08 7.61
CA LEU A 84 -7.23 25.63 8.30
C LEU A 84 -6.83 26.73 9.29
N ASN A 85 -5.81 26.48 10.11
CA ASN A 85 -5.35 27.44 11.11
C ASN A 85 -4.71 28.70 10.50
N ASN A 86 -4.22 28.62 9.27
CA ASN A 86 -3.52 29.72 8.60
C ASN A 86 -4.37 30.45 7.55
N SER A 87 -5.51 29.89 7.14
CA SER A 87 -6.36 30.51 6.12
C SER A 87 -7.33 31.51 6.72
N SER A 88 -7.30 32.75 6.24
CA SER A 88 -8.32 33.76 6.51
C SER A 88 -9.44 33.81 5.46
N ASP A 89 -9.31 33.04 4.37
CA ASP A 89 -10.31 33.02 3.29
C ASP A 89 -11.48 32.10 3.69
N PRO A 90 -12.73 32.62 3.78
CA PRO A 90 -13.88 31.83 4.23
C PRO A 90 -14.25 30.67 3.30
N PHE A 91 -14.02 30.81 2.00
CA PHE A 91 -14.29 29.77 1.02
C PHE A 91 -13.29 28.62 1.20
N ILE A 92 -11.98 28.95 1.20
CA ILE A 92 -10.91 27.96 1.43
C ILE A 92 -11.11 27.24 2.77
N HIS A 93 -11.44 27.99 3.83
CA HIS A 93 -11.69 27.42 5.15
C HIS A 93 -12.86 26.43 5.14
N THR A 94 -13.93 26.71 4.39
CA THR A 94 -15.08 25.80 4.25
C THR A 94 -14.68 24.52 3.50
N CYS A 95 -13.98 24.64 2.37
CA CYS A 95 -13.50 23.50 1.59
C CYS A 95 -12.56 22.61 2.41
N LEU A 96 -11.55 23.19 3.07
CA LEU A 96 -10.63 22.46 3.94
C LEU A 96 -11.35 21.79 5.12
N SER A 97 -12.40 22.41 5.66
CA SER A 97 -13.20 21.80 6.74
C SER A 97 -13.96 20.55 6.27
N HIS A 98 -14.38 20.51 5.00
CA HIS A 98 -14.96 19.32 4.38
C HIS A 98 -13.91 18.26 4.09
N CYS A 99 -12.80 18.64 3.45
CA CYS A 99 -11.66 17.76 3.19
C CYS A 99 -11.16 17.08 4.47
N ARG A 100 -11.11 17.83 5.57
CA ARG A 100 -10.75 17.28 6.88
C ARG A 100 -11.61 16.08 7.26
N LYS A 101 -12.94 16.22 7.19
CA LYS A 101 -13.89 15.14 7.52
C LYS A 101 -13.79 13.96 6.55
N ILE A 102 -13.55 14.24 5.26
CA ILE A 102 -13.31 13.22 4.23
C ILE A 102 -12.08 12.40 4.62
N TYR A 103 -10.97 13.06 4.97
CA TYR A 103 -9.74 12.38 5.40
C TYR A 103 -9.85 11.69 6.76
N GLU A 104 -10.63 12.20 7.72
CA GLU A 104 -10.99 11.46 8.94
C GLU A 104 -11.67 10.11 8.59
N GLY A 105 -12.57 10.12 7.60
CA GLY A 105 -13.21 8.93 7.04
C GLY A 105 -12.21 7.98 6.37
N ALA A 106 -11.40 8.49 5.43
CA ALA A 106 -10.38 7.72 4.73
C ALA A 106 -9.41 7.03 5.70
N ILE A 107 -8.95 7.75 6.74
CA ILE A 107 -8.10 7.18 7.80
C ILE A 107 -8.80 6.02 8.51
N SER A 108 -10.09 6.15 8.82
CA SER A 108 -10.87 5.07 9.42
C SER A 108 -10.94 3.85 8.49
N ASP A 109 -11.18 4.06 7.20
CA ASP A 109 -11.35 2.97 6.24
C ASP A 109 -10.03 2.28 5.89
N VAL A 110 -8.91 3.01 5.81
CA VAL A 110 -7.58 2.41 5.72
C VAL A 110 -7.27 1.55 6.95
N ARG A 111 -7.64 1.97 8.17
CA ARG A 111 -7.48 1.12 9.37
C ARG A 111 -8.31 -0.16 9.30
N LYS A 112 -9.53 -0.08 8.76
CA LYS A 112 -10.37 -1.27 8.53
C LYS A 112 -9.72 -2.18 7.48
N ALA A 113 -9.17 -1.60 6.41
CA ALA A 113 -8.48 -2.35 5.36
C ALA A 113 -7.26 -3.08 5.95
N ALA A 114 -6.42 -2.39 6.71
CA ALA A 114 -5.28 -2.98 7.42
C ALA A 114 -5.68 -4.16 8.32
N ASN A 115 -6.78 -4.02 9.08
CA ASN A 115 -7.29 -5.12 9.91
C ASN A 115 -7.87 -6.28 9.06
N ALA A 116 -8.47 -6.00 7.91
CA ALA A 116 -8.92 -7.02 6.97
C ALA A 116 -7.73 -7.77 6.35
N THR A 117 -6.70 -7.04 5.89
CA THR A 117 -5.42 -7.59 5.41
C THR A 117 -4.76 -8.47 6.46
N ALA A 118 -4.66 -8.02 7.70
CA ALA A 118 -4.09 -8.79 8.81
C ALA A 118 -4.85 -10.09 9.08
N ARG A 119 -6.15 -10.11 8.81
CA ARG A 119 -7.01 -11.32 8.88
C ARG A 119 -7.02 -12.13 7.59
N ARG A 120 -6.21 -11.74 6.60
CA ARG A 120 -6.14 -12.31 5.25
C ARG A 120 -7.48 -12.27 4.50
N ASN A 121 -8.34 -11.32 4.85
CA ASN A 121 -9.57 -11.03 4.12
C ASN A 121 -9.28 -9.96 3.05
N TYR A 122 -8.54 -10.37 2.02
CA TYR A 122 -8.08 -9.45 0.97
C TYR A 122 -9.21 -8.93 0.09
N ALA A 123 -10.32 -9.67 -0.01
CA ALA A 123 -11.54 -9.21 -0.66
C ALA A 123 -12.08 -7.96 0.03
N ALA A 124 -12.25 -8.00 1.36
CA ALA A 124 -12.72 -6.85 2.12
C ALA A 124 -11.70 -5.70 2.15
N ALA A 125 -10.40 -6.01 2.23
CA ALA A 125 -9.35 -4.99 2.21
C ALA A 125 -9.34 -4.23 0.86
N GLU A 126 -9.45 -4.94 -0.26
CA GLU A 126 -9.52 -4.32 -1.57
C GLU A 126 -10.78 -3.47 -1.75
N GLU A 127 -11.95 -3.94 -1.32
CA GLU A 127 -13.20 -3.17 -1.36
C GLU A 127 -13.09 -1.88 -0.53
N LEU A 128 -12.46 -1.96 0.64
CA LEU A 128 -12.21 -0.79 1.48
C LEU A 128 -11.26 0.20 0.81
N PHE A 129 -10.20 -0.27 0.14
CA PHE A 129 -9.34 0.62 -0.63
C PHE A 129 -10.05 1.22 -1.84
N ASP A 130 -10.96 0.49 -2.49
CA ASP A 130 -11.79 1.03 -3.58
C ASP A 130 -12.59 2.26 -3.10
N GLY A 131 -13.21 2.18 -1.91
CA GLY A 131 -13.88 3.34 -1.31
C GLY A 131 -12.94 4.45 -0.82
N VAL A 132 -11.74 4.11 -0.35
CA VAL A 132 -10.72 5.11 0.05
C VAL A 132 -10.27 5.98 -1.13
N LEU A 133 -10.29 5.45 -2.36
CA LEU A 133 -9.89 6.18 -3.55
C LEU A 133 -10.81 7.37 -3.90
N ASP A 134 -12.03 7.40 -3.38
CA ASP A 134 -12.94 8.53 -3.58
C ASP A 134 -12.51 9.77 -2.78
N ALA A 135 -11.80 9.59 -1.67
CA ALA A 135 -11.50 10.69 -0.74
C ALA A 135 -10.70 11.86 -1.36
N PRO A 136 -9.60 11.63 -2.11
CA PRO A 136 -8.92 12.70 -2.87
C PRO A 136 -9.86 13.45 -3.81
N ALA A 137 -10.62 12.72 -4.63
CA ALA A 137 -11.50 13.32 -5.63
C ALA A 137 -12.64 14.13 -4.98
N ASP A 138 -13.23 13.59 -3.90
CA ASP A 138 -14.27 14.25 -3.13
C ASP A 138 -13.77 15.52 -2.45
N CYS A 139 -12.53 15.52 -1.95
CA CYS A 139 -11.92 16.72 -1.38
C CYS A 139 -11.69 17.79 -2.47
N GLU A 140 -11.05 17.42 -3.58
CA GLU A 140 -10.82 18.33 -4.71
C GLU A 140 -12.13 18.92 -5.26
N ALA A 141 -13.20 18.11 -5.32
CA ALA A 141 -14.53 18.56 -5.75
C ALA A 141 -15.10 19.69 -4.88
N THR A 142 -14.68 19.80 -3.60
CA THR A 142 -15.10 20.93 -2.74
C THR A 142 -14.56 22.27 -3.24
N PHE A 143 -13.44 22.29 -3.96
CA PHE A 143 -12.81 23.50 -4.49
C PHE A 143 -13.32 23.88 -5.88
N VAL A 144 -13.81 22.92 -6.68
CA VAL A 144 -14.27 23.11 -8.07
C VAL A 144 -15.43 24.12 -8.18
N ALA A 145 -16.26 24.23 -7.15
CA ALA A 145 -17.39 25.16 -7.14
C ALA A 145 -17.00 26.63 -6.85
N GLY A 146 -15.72 26.92 -6.63
CA GLY A 146 -15.25 28.22 -6.14
C GLY A 146 -14.41 29.06 -7.09
N PRO A 147 -13.95 30.23 -6.62
CA PRO A 147 -13.15 31.17 -7.41
C PRO A 147 -11.65 30.80 -7.50
N VAL A 148 -11.26 29.62 -7.01
CA VAL A 148 -9.84 29.23 -6.87
C VAL A 148 -9.36 28.48 -8.11
N ALA A 149 -8.12 28.74 -8.52
CA ALA A 149 -7.55 28.07 -9.69
C ALA A 149 -7.18 26.60 -9.41
N SER A 150 -6.80 26.29 -8.16
CA SER A 150 -6.46 24.94 -7.70
C SER A 150 -6.64 24.82 -6.19
N SER A 151 -6.91 23.61 -5.72
CA SER A 151 -6.86 23.25 -4.31
C SER A 151 -5.44 23.42 -3.73
N PRO A 152 -5.29 23.86 -2.48
CA PRO A 152 -4.01 23.94 -1.80
C PRO A 152 -3.43 22.57 -1.41
N ILE A 153 -4.18 21.46 -1.58
CA ILE A 153 -3.75 20.10 -1.20
C ILE A 153 -3.74 19.10 -2.37
N VAL A 154 -3.84 19.59 -3.62
CA VAL A 154 -3.90 18.73 -4.81
C VAL A 154 -2.70 17.78 -4.93
N LYS A 155 -1.52 18.17 -4.42
CA LYS A 155 -0.33 17.31 -4.46
C LYS A 155 -0.48 16.15 -3.47
N GLU A 156 -0.89 16.47 -2.25
CA GLU A 156 -1.16 15.52 -1.18
C GLU A 156 -2.26 14.52 -1.56
N ASP A 157 -3.32 15.00 -2.22
CA ASP A 157 -4.43 14.19 -2.70
C ASP A 157 -3.99 13.20 -3.80
N ASN A 158 -3.13 13.65 -4.72
CA ASN A 158 -2.54 12.77 -5.74
C ASN A 158 -1.61 11.71 -5.13
N GLU A 159 -0.73 12.10 -4.21
CA GLU A 159 0.15 11.16 -3.51
C GLU A 159 -0.65 10.10 -2.73
N PHE A 160 -1.74 10.52 -2.07
CA PHE A 160 -2.62 9.58 -1.37
C PHE A 160 -3.37 8.65 -2.34
N SER A 161 -3.83 9.17 -3.48
CA SER A 161 -4.48 8.37 -4.52
C SER A 161 -3.57 7.25 -5.01
N GLU A 162 -2.30 7.55 -5.29
CA GLU A 162 -1.35 6.56 -5.81
C GLU A 162 -1.05 5.46 -4.78
N ILE A 163 -0.89 5.80 -3.49
CA ILE A 163 -0.63 4.80 -2.45
C ILE A 163 -1.87 3.95 -2.12
N ALA A 164 -3.07 4.55 -2.11
CA ALA A 164 -4.31 3.81 -1.96
C ALA A 164 -4.53 2.85 -3.15
N CYS A 165 -4.20 3.27 -4.37
CA CYS A 165 -4.21 2.41 -5.55
C CYS A 165 -3.27 1.21 -5.40
N LEU A 166 -2.07 1.41 -4.85
CA LEU A 166 -1.15 0.31 -4.55
C LEU A 166 -1.74 -0.66 -3.51
N GLY A 167 -2.33 -0.14 -2.42
CA GLY A 167 -2.99 -0.94 -1.39
C GLY A 167 -4.12 -1.80 -1.95
N ARG A 168 -4.97 -1.20 -2.80
CA ARG A 168 -6.00 -1.90 -3.56
C ARG A 168 -5.42 -3.01 -4.44
N ALA A 169 -4.38 -2.69 -5.20
CA ALA A 169 -3.78 -3.60 -6.18
C ALA A 169 -3.13 -4.83 -5.53
N ILE A 170 -2.37 -4.63 -4.45
CA ILE A 170 -1.73 -5.74 -3.72
C ILE A 170 -2.79 -6.63 -3.07
N ASN A 171 -3.83 -6.04 -2.47
CA ASN A 171 -4.92 -6.83 -1.91
C ASN A 171 -5.66 -7.61 -3.01
N ASN A 172 -5.88 -7.01 -4.19
CA ASN A 172 -6.44 -7.71 -5.34
C ASN A 172 -5.57 -8.88 -5.83
N TYR A 173 -4.24 -8.72 -5.82
CA TYR A 173 -3.30 -9.79 -6.16
C TYR A 173 -3.38 -10.99 -5.20
N LEU A 174 -3.73 -10.75 -3.94
CA LEU A 174 -3.78 -11.75 -2.88
C LEU A 174 -5.12 -12.50 -2.78
N LYS A 175 -6.17 -12.03 -3.47
CA LYS A 175 -7.50 -12.69 -3.51
C LYS A 175 -7.43 -14.05 -4.19
#